data_AF-A0A7J8HH86-F1
#
_entry.id   AF-A0A7J8HH86-F1
#
_cell.length_a   1.000
_cell.length_b   1.000
_cell.length_c   1.000
_cell.angle_alpha   90.00
_cell.angle_beta   90.00
_cell.angle_gamma   90.00
#
_symmetry.space_group_name_H-M   'P 1'
#
loop_
_entity.id
_entity.type
_entity.pdbx_description
1 polymer ?
#
loop_
_entity_poly.entity_id
_entity_poly.type
_entity_poly.pdbx_seq_one_letter_code
_entity_poly.pdbx_strand_id
1 'polypeptide(L)'
;MPGCIVHLGLVWRDTSFYGSVQAHHQKWSCAVMDLTLLDEYRKPFWCFSSPVCMRPSPSPSGGPHFAGETYCIEHKDAAGTVHVQLVWLEETEEYFIVSLVLYLSTARINRWFGTEY
;
A
#
# COMPACT_ATOMS: atom_id res chain seq x y z
N MET A 1 7.93 -6.81 -20.19
CA MET A 1 8.31 -6.76 -18.76
C MET A 1 8.31 -8.20 -18.27
N PRO A 2 9.45 -8.73 -17.77
CA PRO A 2 9.49 -10.06 -17.15
C PRO A 2 8.43 -10.16 -16.05
N GLY A 3 7.88 -11.36 -15.84
CA GLY A 3 6.83 -11.58 -14.85
C GLY A 3 7.32 -11.25 -13.44
N CYS A 4 6.49 -10.59 -12.63
CA CYS A 4 6.76 -10.36 -11.22
C CYS A 4 5.58 -10.82 -10.37
N ILE A 5 5.85 -11.37 -9.19
CA ILE A 5 4.85 -11.84 -8.23
C ILE A 5 4.93 -10.95 -6.98
N VAL A 6 3.81 -10.37 -6.56
CA VAL A 6 3.75 -9.50 -5.38
C VAL A 6 3.16 -10.25 -4.20
N HIS A 7 3.86 -10.20 -3.06
CA HIS A 7 3.31 -10.55 -1.75
C HIS A 7 3.23 -9.28 -0.92
N LEU A 8 2.04 -8.98 -0.40
CA LEU A 8 1.77 -7.80 0.42
C LEU A 8 1.12 -8.25 1.73
N GLY A 9 1.76 -7.91 2.84
CA GLY A 9 1.25 -8.03 4.19
C GLY A 9 1.01 -6.65 4.79
N LEU A 10 -0.15 -6.48 5.42
CA LEU A 10 -0.46 -5.30 6.22
C LEU A 10 -0.81 -5.78 7.62
N VAL A 11 -0.04 -5.32 8.61
CA VAL A 11 -0.31 -5.57 10.02
C VAL A 11 -0.72 -4.25 10.65
N TRP A 12 -2.00 -4.12 10.97
CA TRP A 12 -2.50 -3.01 11.77
C TRP A 12 -2.41 -3.35 13.25
N ARG A 13 -1.96 -2.38 14.05
CA ARG A 13 -2.22 -2.37 15.48
C ARG A 13 -3.37 -1.40 15.66
N ASP A 14 -4.52 -1.89 16.14
CA ASP A 14 -5.61 -1.02 16.56
C ASP A 14 -5.10 -0.16 17.73
N THR A 15 -4.53 0.99 17.38
CA THR A 15 -4.20 2.00 18.34
C THR A 15 -5.39 2.92 18.35
N SER A 16 -6.34 2.57 19.20
CA SER A 16 -7.16 3.51 19.93
C SER A 16 -6.25 4.48 20.72
N PHE A 17 -5.40 5.25 20.04
CA PHE A 17 -4.98 6.57 20.51
C PHE A 17 -6.20 7.47 20.39
N TYR A 18 -7.20 7.21 21.24
CA TYR A 18 -8.25 8.14 21.59
C TYR A 18 -7.65 9.23 22.51
N GLY A 19 -6.55 9.83 22.06
CA GLY A 19 -5.86 10.94 22.69
C GLY A 19 -6.29 12.22 21.98
N SER A 20 -7.42 12.75 22.41
CA SER A 20 -7.95 14.09 22.17
C SER A 20 -7.00 15.10 21.51
N VAL A 21 -7.10 15.22 20.19
CA VAL A 21 -7.04 16.53 19.52
C VAL A 21 -8.25 16.59 18.59
N GLN A 22 -9.36 17.07 19.15
CA GLN A 22 -10.47 17.62 18.39
C GLN A 22 -9.99 18.88 17.68
N ALA A 23 -9.33 18.70 16.54
CA ALA A 23 -9.15 19.74 15.55
C ALA A 23 -9.35 19.06 14.19
N HIS A 24 -10.57 19.13 13.68
CA HIS A 24 -10.95 18.73 12.31
C HIS A 24 -10.67 17.26 11.93
N HIS A 25 -11.66 16.38 12.13
CA HIS A 25 -11.94 15.16 11.34
C HIS A 25 -10.78 14.47 10.57
N GLN A 26 -9.66 14.15 11.22
CA GLN A 26 -8.62 13.35 10.57
C GLN A 26 -8.11 12.24 11.46
N LYS A 27 -8.70 11.05 11.27
CA LYS A 27 -8.25 9.78 11.84
C LYS A 27 -7.03 9.31 11.04
N TRP A 28 -5.89 9.17 11.71
CA TRP A 28 -4.67 8.59 11.15
C TRP A 28 -4.45 7.24 11.82
N SER A 29 -4.41 6.16 11.03
CA SER A 29 -4.03 4.83 11.52
C SER A 29 -2.61 4.51 11.07
N CYS A 30 -1.80 3.96 11.97
CA CYS A 30 -0.46 3.48 11.66
C CYS A 30 -0.48 1.97 11.47
N ALA A 31 0.07 1.50 10.36
CA ALA A 31 0.24 0.08 10.07
C ALA A 31 1.71 -0.22 9.75
N VAL A 32 2.13 -1.47 9.93
CA VAL A 32 3.39 -1.96 9.35
C VAL A 32 3.04 -2.62 8.04
N MET A 33 3.74 -2.21 6.97
CA MET A 33 3.59 -2.79 5.65
C MET A 33 4.82 -3.61 5.31
N ASP A 34 4.57 -4.87 4.97
CA ASP A 34 5.56 -5.82 4.49
C ASP A 34 5.28 -6.08 3.01
N LEU A 35 6.24 -5.73 2.14
CA LEU A 35 6.12 -6.01 0.71
C LEU A 35 7.30 -6.84 0.25
N THR A 36 7.00 -7.86 -0.55
CA THR A 36 7.98 -8.68 -1.25
C THR A 36 7.58 -8.83 -2.70
N LEU A 37 8.34 -8.21 -3.60
CA LEU A 37 8.26 -8.36 -5.04
C LEU A 37 9.29 -9.40 -5.49
N LEU A 38 8.79 -10.45 -6.11
CA LEU A 38 9.60 -11.53 -6.68
C LEU A 38 9.66 -11.39 -8.20
N ASP A 39 10.77 -11.82 -8.80
CA ASP A 39 10.82 -12.07 -10.24
C ASP A 39 10.10 -13.38 -10.63
N GLU A 40 10.07 -13.68 -11.93
CA GLU A 40 9.44 -14.88 -12.49
C GLU A 40 10.04 -16.19 -11.98
N TYR A 41 11.29 -16.16 -11.49
CA TYR A 41 11.98 -17.29 -10.88
C TYR A 41 11.81 -17.35 -9.36
N ARG A 42 10.87 -16.56 -8.82
CA ARG A 42 10.58 -16.41 -7.38
C ARG A 42 11.76 -15.87 -6.57
N LYS A 43 12.71 -15.17 -7.20
CA LYS A 43 13.81 -14.54 -6.49
C LYS A 43 13.37 -13.16 -5.98
N PRO A 44 13.71 -12.79 -4.73
CA PRO A 44 13.34 -11.50 -4.18
C PRO A 44 14.06 -10.37 -4.91
N PHE A 45 13.30 -9.59 -5.66
CA PHE A 45 13.76 -8.40 -6.36
C PHE A 45 13.67 -7.17 -5.45
N TRP A 46 12.58 -7.01 -4.69
CA TRP A 46 12.39 -5.90 -3.77
C TRP A 46 11.65 -6.34 -2.53
N CYS A 47 12.25 -6.18 -1.36
CA CYS A 47 11.63 -6.48 -0.08
C CYS A 47 11.80 -5.30 0.87
N PHE A 48 10.73 -4.93 1.58
CA PHE A 48 10.81 -4.02 2.70
C PHE A 48 9.76 -4.32 3.76
N SER A 49 10.04 -3.85 4.97
CA SER A 49 9.11 -3.79 6.10
C SER A 49 9.23 -2.39 6.69
N SER A 50 8.14 -1.62 6.69
CA SER A 50 8.20 -0.22 7.13
C SER A 50 6.88 0.24 7.74
N PRO A 51 6.91 1.10 8.79
CA PRO A 51 5.71 1.76 9.27
C PRO A 51 5.17 2.70 8.19
N VAL A 52 3.86 2.64 7.99
CA VAL A 52 3.12 3.45 7.01
C VAL A 52 1.91 4.09 7.67
N CYS A 53 1.56 5.28 7.19
CA CYS A 53 0.38 6.00 7.64
C CYS A 53 -0.75 5.79 6.65
N MET A 54 -1.92 5.43 7.17
CA MET A 54 -3.16 5.35 6.40
C MET A 54 -3.85 6.72 6.43
N ARG A 55 -4.20 7.24 5.25
CA ARG A 55 -4.87 8.53 5.08
C ARG A 55 -6.26 8.32 4.49
N PRO A 56 -7.30 9.02 4.97
CA PRO A 56 -8.57 9.07 4.26
C PRO A 56 -8.36 9.60 2.83
N SER A 57 -8.97 8.93 1.85
CA SER A 57 -8.98 9.42 0.47
C SER A 57 -10.08 10.49 0.33
N PRO A 58 -9.77 11.69 -0.20
CA PRO A 58 -10.75 12.78 -0.35
C PRO A 58 -11.81 12.52 -1.42
N SER A 59 -11.72 11.40 -2.14
CA SER A 59 -12.63 11.04 -3.23
C SER A 59 -12.89 9.54 -3.22
N PRO A 60 -14.15 9.08 -3.35
CA PRO A 60 -14.44 7.70 -3.66
C PRO A 60 -13.84 7.40 -5.03
N SER A 61 -12.73 6.66 -5.06
CA SER A 61 -12.05 6.26 -6.31
C SER A 61 -12.82 5.16 -7.06
N GLY A 62 -13.86 4.60 -6.45
CA GLY A 62 -14.84 3.75 -7.11
C GLY A 62 -16.07 4.57 -7.48
N GLY A 63 -16.66 4.30 -8.66
CA GLY A 63 -17.94 4.85 -9.07
C GLY A 63 -19.08 4.58 -8.05
N PRO A 64 -20.34 4.90 -8.40
CA PRO A 64 -21.48 4.99 -7.46
C PRO A 64 -21.89 3.73 -6.68
N HIS A 65 -21.10 2.65 -6.72
CA HIS A 65 -21.42 1.33 -6.17
C HIS A 65 -20.56 0.89 -4.96
N PHE A 66 -19.53 1.63 -4.54
CA PHE A 66 -18.77 1.29 -3.33
C PHE A 66 -19.02 2.34 -2.23
N ALA A 67 -19.89 2.00 -1.29
CA ALA A 67 -20.35 2.87 -0.21
C ALA A 67 -19.43 2.88 1.03
N GLY A 68 -18.20 2.37 0.94
CA GLY A 68 -17.26 2.30 2.07
C GLY A 68 -16.29 3.49 2.12
N GLU A 69 -15.86 3.86 3.33
CA GLU A 69 -14.77 4.83 3.50
C GLU A 69 -13.50 4.32 2.81
N THR A 70 -12.87 5.17 2.00
CA THR A 70 -11.66 4.81 1.26
C THR A 70 -10.42 5.43 1.90
N TYR A 71 -9.35 4.66 1.88
CA TYR A 71 -8.08 5.02 2.50
C TYR A 71 -6.93 4.77 1.54
N CYS A 72 -5.88 5.58 1.65
CA CYS A 72 -4.67 5.46 0.86
C CYS A 72 -3.46 5.26 1.78
N ILE A 73 -2.57 4.36 1.36
CA ILE A 73 -1.25 4.16 1.95
C ILE A 73 -0.22 4.41 0.87
N GLU A 74 0.80 5.18 1.20
CA GLU A 74 1.91 5.47 0.30
C GLU A 74 3.24 5.17 0.99
N HIS A 75 4.11 4.45 0.29
CA HIS A 75 5.48 4.20 0.73
C HIS A 75 6.44 4.49 -0.41
N LYS A 76 7.57 5.12 -0.11
CA LYS A 76 8.62 5.41 -1.09
C LYS A 76 9.99 5.14 -0.48
N ASP A 77 10.82 4.45 -1.24
CA ASP A 77 12.21 4.20 -0.91
C ASP A 77 13.11 4.40 -2.15
N ALA A 78 14.37 3.97 -2.06
CA ALA A 78 15.32 4.06 -3.17
C ALA A 78 14.99 3.13 -4.34
N ALA A 79 14.20 2.08 -4.11
CA ALA A 79 13.83 1.08 -5.10
C ALA A 79 12.60 1.51 -5.91
N GLY A 80 11.66 2.20 -5.27
CA GLY A 80 10.40 2.54 -5.90
C GLY A 80 9.40 3.25 -5.00
N THR A 81 8.15 3.25 -5.45
CA THR A 81 7.00 3.78 -4.73
C THR A 81 5.86 2.77 -4.78
N VAL A 82 5.16 2.64 -3.67
CA VAL A 82 3.99 1.78 -3.49
C VAL A 82 2.82 2.68 -3.14
N HIS A 83 1.73 2.56 -3.90
CA HIS A 83 0.44 3.14 -3.55
C HIS A 83 -0.57 2.01 -3.36
N VAL A 84 -1.24 2.01 -2.21
CA VAL A 84 -2.30 1.06 -1.87
C VAL A 84 -3.56 1.85 -1.61
N GLN A 85 -4.66 1.46 -2.25
CA GLN A 85 -6.00 1.92 -1.89
C GLN A 85 -6.73 0.80 -1.15
N LEU A 86 -7.32 1.20 -0.04
CA LEU A 86 -8.09 0.35 0.86
C LEU A 86 -9.52 0.87 0.92
N VAL A 87 -10.46 -0.03 1.15
CA VAL A 87 -11.83 0.29 1.54
C VAL A 87 -12.12 -0.36 2.89
N TRP A 88 -12.76 0.39 3.78
CA TRP A 88 -13.31 -0.15 5.02
C TRP A 88 -14.68 -0.76 4.72
N LEU A 89 -14.85 -2.05 5.03
CA LEU A 89 -16.15 -2.73 4.98
C LEU A 89 -16.72 -2.81 6.40
N GLU A 90 -17.79 -2.07 6.65
CA GLU A 90 -18.49 -2.10 7.93
C GLU A 90 -19.10 -3.46 8.24
N GLU A 91 -19.54 -4.19 7.21
CA GLU A 91 -20.20 -5.50 7.35
C GLU A 91 -19.30 -6.58 7.94
N THR A 92 -18.01 -6.56 7.58
CA THR A 92 -17.02 -7.55 8.05
C THR A 92 -16.02 -6.96 9.04
N GLU A 93 -16.08 -5.66 9.32
CA GLU A 93 -15.12 -4.91 10.13
C GLU A 93 -13.66 -5.07 9.65
N GLU A 94 -13.46 -5.14 8.33
CA GLU A 94 -12.16 -5.41 7.71
C GLU A 94 -11.78 -4.36 6.65
N TYR A 95 -10.48 -4.18 6.47
CA TYR A 95 -9.92 -3.39 5.36
C TYR A 95 -9.61 -4.29 4.16
N PHE A 96 -10.13 -3.92 2.98
CA PHE A 96 -9.85 -4.61 1.73
C PHE A 96 -9.01 -3.77 0.78
N ILE A 97 -8.01 -4.37 0.15
CA ILE A 97 -7.19 -3.72 -0.88
C ILE A 97 -7.97 -3.72 -2.19
N VAL A 98 -8.28 -2.53 -2.71
CA VAL A 98 -8.99 -2.33 -3.98
C VAL A 98 -8.07 -1.88 -5.11
N SER A 99 -6.89 -1.33 -4.78
CA SER A 99 -5.87 -0.97 -5.76
C SER A 99 -4.47 -1.11 -5.17
N LEU A 100 -3.56 -1.66 -5.95
CA LEU A 100 -2.13 -1.73 -5.64
C LEU A 100 -1.34 -1.29 -6.87
N VAL A 101 -0.60 -0.20 -6.73
CA VAL A 101 0.24 0.37 -7.79
C VAL A 101 1.69 0.43 -7.33
N LEU A 102 2.58 -0.16 -8.14
CA LEU A 102 4.01 -0.18 -7.90
C LEU A 102 4.72 0.62 -8.99
N TYR A 103 5.52 1.60 -8.57
CA TYR A 103 6.45 2.31 -9.43
C TYR A 103 7.86 1.87 -9.08
N LEU A 104 8.62 1.43 -10.08
CA LEU A 104 9.97 0.92 -9.90
C LEU A 104 10.96 1.77 -10.71
N SER A 105 12.16 1.92 -10.16
CA SER A 105 13.26 2.54 -10.91
C SER A 105 13.63 1.67 -12.12
N THR A 106 13.58 2.27 -13.32
CA THR A 106 14.03 1.62 -14.57
C THR A 106 15.50 1.22 -14.48
N ALA A 107 16.34 2.03 -13.85
CA ALA A 107 17.76 1.71 -13.64
C ALA A 107 17.93 0.40 -12.84
N ARG A 108 17.06 0.15 -11.87
CA ARG A 108 17.08 -1.07 -11.06
C ARG A 108 16.57 -2.29 -11.83
N ILE A 109 15.49 -2.12 -12.60
CA ILE A 109 14.96 -3.17 -13.50
C ILE A 109 16.05 -3.57 -14.50
N ASN A 110 16.63 -2.58 -15.18
CA ASN A 110 17.69 -2.77 -16.16
C ASN A 110 18.89 -3.51 -15.56
N ARG A 111 19.31 -3.12 -14.35
CA ARG A 111 20.40 -3.79 -13.64
C ARG A 111 20.08 -5.23 -13.24
N TRP A 112 18.85 -5.53 -12.82
CA TRP A 112 18.47 -6.87 -12.36
C TRP A 112 18.27 -7.85 -13.51
N PHE A 113 17.58 -7.41 -14.56
CA PHE A 113 17.24 -8.26 -15.70
C PHE A 113 18.26 -8.18 -16.85
N GLY A 114 19.27 -7.31 -16.75
CA GLY A 114 20.27 -7.11 -17.80
C GLY A 114 19.66 -6.47 -19.06
N THR A 115 18.66 -5.61 -18.90
CA THR A 115 17.93 -4.93 -19.99
C THR A 115 18.32 -3.46 -20.09
N GLU A 116 17.90 -2.80 -21.16
CA GLU A 116 18.07 -1.36 -21.39
C GLU A 116 16.74 -0.76 -21.87
N TYR A 117 15.75 -0.71 -20.96
CA TYR A 117 14.49 0.00 -21.15
C TYR A 117 14.66 1.52 -21.01
#